data_AF-A0A518V7L9-F1
#
_entry.id   AF-A0A518V7L9-F1
#
_cell.length_a   1.000
_cell.length_b   1.000
_cell.length_c   1.000
_cell.angle_alpha   90.00
_cell.angle_beta   90.00
_cell.angle_gamma   90.00
#
_symmetry.space_group_name_H-M   'P 1'
#
loop_
_entity.id
_entity.type
_entity.pdbx_description
1 polymer ?
#
loop_
_entity_poly.entity_id
_entity_poly.type
_entity_poly.pdbx_seq_one_letter_code
_entity_poly.pdbx_strand_id
1 'polypeptide(L)'
;MSQEHYDTLVKTRKVPATRETCISPIKGYSAKYDGVLVEFEVAPGTTKALEAIGVRNNAGVVVEKYPNMPEVSKGWNEEKAFFKGEGKKGNKATDKGQINIGLGTGKALEIFNKNIIKFKEVPK
;
A
#
# COMPACT_ATOMS: atom_id res chain seq x y z
N MET A 1 -5.18 10.10 -3.39
CA MET A 1 -6.55 9.52 -3.50
C MET A 1 -7.43 10.54 -4.23
N SER A 2 -8.38 10.15 -5.09
CA SER A 2 -9.30 11.12 -5.71
C SER A 2 -10.20 11.77 -4.65
N GLN A 3 -10.79 12.93 -4.96
CA GLN A 3 -11.74 13.58 -4.05
C GLN A 3 -12.94 12.66 -3.74
N GLU A 4 -13.52 12.03 -4.76
CA GLU A 4 -14.65 11.09 -4.61
C GLU A 4 -14.31 9.90 -3.69
N HIS A 5 -13.11 9.33 -3.84
CA HIS A 5 -12.68 8.23 -2.96
C HIS A 5 -12.43 8.71 -1.53
N TYR A 6 -11.96 9.95 -1.36
CA TYR A 6 -11.82 10.55 -0.04
C TYR A 6 -13.18 10.81 0.62
N ASP A 7 -14.15 11.34 -0.13
CA ASP A 7 -15.52 11.55 0.37
C ASP A 7 -16.17 10.21 0.77
N THR A 8 -15.92 9.16 -0.02
CA THR A 8 -16.33 7.78 0.32
C THR A 8 -15.67 7.28 1.59
N LEU A 9 -14.36 7.53 1.77
CA LEU A 9 -13.63 7.19 3.00
C LEU A 9 -14.20 7.95 4.20
N VAL A 10 -14.50 9.24 4.07
CA VAL A 10 -15.11 10.06 5.12
C VAL A 10 -16.47 9.50 5.53
N LYS A 11 -17.31 9.14 4.55
CA LYS A 11 -18.66 8.60 4.78
C LYS A 11 -18.67 7.20 5.38
N THR A 12 -17.78 6.32 4.93
CA THR A 12 -17.85 4.88 5.23
C THR A 12 -16.79 4.41 6.21
N ARG A 13 -15.77 5.25 6.47
CA ARG A 13 -14.53 4.89 7.16
C ARG A 13 -13.76 3.73 6.52
N LYS A 14 -14.02 3.46 5.23
CA LYS A 14 -13.36 2.42 4.45
C LYS A 14 -12.73 3.02 3.19
N VAL A 15 -11.50 2.64 2.92
CA VAL A 15 -10.85 2.89 1.63
C VAL A 15 -11.62 2.10 0.56
N PRO A 16 -12.09 2.76 -0.52
CA PRO A 16 -12.82 2.08 -1.58
C PRO A 16 -11.94 1.10 -2.33
N ALA A 17 -12.54 0.01 -2.83
CA ALA A 17 -11.84 -1.00 -3.60
C ALA A 17 -11.52 -0.47 -5.00
N THR A 18 -10.24 -0.47 -5.34
CA THR A 18 -9.75 -0.18 -6.70
C THR A 18 -8.65 -1.17 -7.07
N ARG A 19 -8.41 -1.40 -8.36
CA ARG A 19 -7.37 -2.34 -8.81
C ARG A 19 -5.95 -1.93 -8.41
N GLU A 20 -5.72 -0.64 -8.12
CA GLU A 20 -4.40 -0.06 -7.86
C GLU A 20 -4.26 0.56 -6.47
N THR A 21 -5.16 0.25 -5.53
CA THR A 21 -5.11 0.80 -4.17
C THR A 21 -3.78 0.46 -3.51
N CYS A 22 -2.96 1.47 -3.20
CA CYS A 22 -1.67 1.30 -2.53
C CYS A 22 -1.53 2.26 -1.35
N ILE A 23 -0.84 1.80 -0.30
CA ILE A 23 -0.38 2.63 0.82
C ILE A 23 1.14 2.73 0.80
N SER A 24 1.67 3.84 1.27
CA SER A 24 3.10 4.10 1.38
C SER A 24 3.43 4.61 2.79
N PRO A 25 4.55 4.17 3.39
CA PRO A 25 5.00 4.70 4.66
C PRO A 25 5.70 6.07 4.54
N ILE A 26 5.99 6.55 3.32
CA ILE A 26 6.74 7.78 3.09
C ILE A 26 5.83 8.87 2.53
N LYS A 27 5.50 9.87 3.36
CA LYS A 27 4.69 11.03 2.97
C LYS A 27 5.16 11.67 1.66
N GLY A 28 6.46 11.96 1.57
CA GLY A 28 7.05 12.61 0.40
C GLY A 28 6.98 11.80 -0.91
N TYR A 29 6.71 10.49 -0.84
CA TYR A 29 6.41 9.70 -2.03
C TYR A 29 4.95 9.86 -2.43
N SER A 30 4.03 9.69 -1.49
CA SER A 30 2.60 9.87 -1.71
C SER A 30 2.21 11.28 -2.14
N ALA A 31 2.90 12.30 -1.64
CA ALA A 31 2.65 13.72 -1.93
C ALA A 31 2.86 14.09 -3.41
N LYS A 32 3.56 13.26 -4.19
CA LYS A 32 3.83 13.49 -5.62
C LYS A 32 2.61 13.25 -6.51
N TYR A 33 1.59 12.59 -6.00
CA TYR A 33 0.39 12.23 -6.76
C TYR A 33 -0.70 13.27 -6.57
N ASP A 34 -1.52 13.47 -7.61
CA ASP A 34 -2.68 14.34 -7.55
C ASP A 34 -3.80 13.80 -6.64
N GLY A 35 -4.68 14.70 -6.21
CA GLY A 35 -5.78 14.41 -5.27
C GLY A 35 -5.42 14.60 -3.79
N VAL A 36 -6.23 14.02 -2.91
CA VAL A 36 -6.12 14.15 -1.45
C VAL A 36 -5.02 13.23 -0.91
N LEU A 37 -4.14 13.80 -0.08
CA LEU A 37 -3.14 13.05 0.66
C LEU A 37 -3.70 12.70 2.04
N VAL A 38 -3.79 11.41 2.35
CA VAL A 38 -4.41 10.91 3.58
C VAL A 38 -3.38 10.12 4.38
N GLU A 39 -3.23 10.46 5.65
CA GLU A 39 -2.45 9.69 6.63
C GLU A 39 -3.40 8.79 7.41
N PHE A 40 -3.04 7.51 7.52
CA PHE A 40 -3.80 6.50 8.26
C PHE A 40 -3.03 6.05 9.50
N GLU A 41 -3.74 6.00 10.63
CA GLU A 41 -3.32 5.23 11.79
C GLU A 41 -4.11 3.92 11.81
N VAL A 42 -3.39 2.82 11.93
CA VAL A 42 -3.96 1.46 11.93
C VAL A 42 -3.59 0.72 13.21
N ALA A 43 -4.37 -0.31 13.53
CA ALA A 43 -4.12 -1.14 14.70
C ALA A 43 -2.72 -1.78 14.68
N PRO A 44 -2.06 -1.92 15.83
CA PRO A 44 -0.82 -2.68 15.94
C PRO A 44 -0.97 -4.07 15.32
N GLY A 45 0.02 -4.51 14.54
CA GLY A 45 -0.02 -5.80 13.85
C GLY A 45 -0.67 -5.80 12.47
N THR A 46 -1.28 -4.70 12.02
CA THR A 46 -1.87 -4.60 10.66
C THR A 46 -0.86 -4.95 9.57
N THR A 47 0.35 -4.38 9.62
CA THR A 47 1.41 -4.69 8.65
C THR A 47 1.79 -6.17 8.68
N LYS A 48 1.90 -6.78 9.87
CA LYS A 48 2.19 -8.21 10.02
C LYS A 48 1.08 -9.10 9.43
N ALA A 49 -0.18 -8.68 9.57
CA ALA A 49 -1.31 -9.38 8.96
C ALA A 49 -1.27 -9.29 7.42
N LEU A 50 -0.84 -8.15 6.86
CA LEU A 50 -0.63 -7.99 5.42
C LEU A 50 0.57 -8.82 4.94
N GLU A 51 1.67 -8.86 5.70
CA GLU A 51 2.85 -9.69 5.40
C GLU A 51 2.50 -11.18 5.31
N ALA A 52 1.59 -11.67 6.16
CA ALA A 52 1.15 -13.07 6.15
C ALA A 52 0.44 -13.50 4.85
N ILE A 53 -0.08 -12.55 4.07
CA ILE A 53 -0.65 -12.78 2.74
C ILE A 53 0.17 -12.07 1.64
N GLY A 54 1.40 -11.71 1.95
CA GLY A 54 2.26 -10.89 1.11
C GLY A 54 2.75 -11.62 -0.13
N VAL A 55 2.83 -10.88 -1.23
CA VAL A 55 3.63 -11.20 -2.41
C VAL A 55 4.50 -10.00 -2.77
N ARG A 56 5.68 -10.21 -3.37
CA ARG A 56 6.64 -9.14 -3.67
C ARG A 56 7.04 -9.09 -5.14
N ASN A 57 7.63 -7.97 -5.56
CA ASN A 57 8.36 -7.88 -6.83
C ASN A 57 9.86 -8.21 -6.63
N ASN A 58 10.63 -8.15 -7.72
CA ASN A 58 12.07 -8.43 -7.75
C ASN A 58 12.91 -7.15 -7.58
N ALA A 59 12.46 -6.21 -6.75
CA ALA A 59 13.26 -5.03 -6.41
C ALA A 59 14.17 -5.34 -5.21
N GLY A 60 15.43 -4.89 -5.26
CA GLY A 60 16.43 -5.22 -4.24
C GLY A 60 15.96 -4.95 -2.81
N VAL A 61 15.40 -3.76 -2.57
CA VAL A 61 14.90 -3.35 -1.24
C VAL A 61 13.84 -4.29 -0.67
N VAL A 62 12.94 -4.84 -1.49
CA VAL A 62 11.91 -5.75 -1.02
C VAL A 62 12.42 -7.18 -0.90
N VAL A 63 13.34 -7.61 -1.77
CA VAL A 63 13.98 -8.93 -1.68
C VAL A 63 14.86 -9.01 -0.43
N GLU A 64 15.60 -7.96 -0.11
CA GLU A 64 16.42 -7.88 1.10
C GLU A 64 15.56 -7.92 2.36
N LYS A 65 14.46 -7.17 2.41
CA LYS A 65 13.57 -7.13 3.56
C LYS A 65 12.69 -8.38 3.70
N TYR A 66 12.26 -8.96 2.59
CA TYR A 66 11.30 -10.07 2.53
C TYR A 66 11.80 -11.20 1.61
N PRO A 67 12.95 -11.83 1.92
CA PRO A 67 13.59 -12.81 1.03
C PRO A 67 12.72 -14.05 0.79
N ASN A 68 11.93 -14.43 1.80
CA ASN A 68 11.05 -15.60 1.76
C ASN A 68 9.61 -15.28 1.31
N MET A 69 9.30 -14.02 0.98
CA MET A 69 7.97 -13.66 0.50
C MET A 69 7.83 -14.11 -0.97
N PRO A 70 6.73 -14.81 -1.34
CA PRO A 70 6.53 -15.27 -2.71
C PRO A 70 6.51 -14.14 -3.73
N GLU A 71 6.88 -14.44 -4.98
CA GLU A 71 6.77 -13.48 -6.08
C GLU A 71 5.31 -13.22 -6.47
N VAL A 72 5.03 -11.97 -6.82
CA VAL A 72 3.71 -11.55 -7.32
C VAL A 72 3.40 -12.21 -8.66
N SER A 73 2.16 -12.68 -8.79
CA SER A 73 1.62 -13.23 -10.04
C SER A 73 0.34 -12.50 -10.44
N LYS A 74 -0.13 -12.74 -11.67
CA LYS A 74 -1.38 -12.17 -12.16
C LYS A 74 -2.56 -12.65 -11.28
N GLY A 75 -3.45 -11.73 -10.92
CA GLY A 75 -4.62 -12.02 -10.08
C GLY A 75 -4.39 -11.88 -8.57
N TRP A 76 -3.23 -11.38 -8.13
CA TRP A 76 -2.92 -11.20 -6.71
C TRP A 76 -3.92 -10.32 -5.94
N ASN A 77 -4.58 -9.36 -6.62
CA ASN A 77 -5.33 -8.26 -6.01
C ASN A 77 -6.60 -8.68 -5.26
N GLU A 78 -7.03 -9.94 -5.36
CA GLU A 78 -8.18 -10.48 -4.62
C GLU A 78 -7.77 -11.09 -3.28
N GLU A 79 -6.61 -11.77 -3.21
CA GLU A 79 -6.25 -12.59 -2.05
C GLU A 79 -4.96 -12.18 -1.34
N LYS A 80 -4.14 -11.31 -1.96
CA LYS A 80 -2.78 -11.00 -1.51
C LYS A 80 -2.57 -9.51 -1.26
N ALA A 81 -1.57 -9.21 -0.43
CA ALA A 81 -1.01 -7.87 -0.28
C ALA A 81 0.26 -7.76 -1.12
N PHE A 82 0.38 -6.74 -1.98
CA PHE A 82 1.54 -6.60 -2.86
C PHE A 82 2.60 -5.68 -2.25
N PHE A 83 3.66 -6.25 -1.72
CA PHE A 83 4.84 -5.54 -1.24
C PHE A 83 5.71 -5.15 -2.44
N LYS A 84 5.53 -3.91 -2.89
CA LYS A 84 6.17 -3.40 -4.10
C LYS A 84 7.36 -2.54 -3.71
N GLY A 85 8.56 -3.04 -3.97
CA GLY A 85 9.77 -2.22 -3.90
C GLY A 85 9.77 -1.21 -5.04
N GLU A 86 9.79 0.06 -4.68
CA GLU A 86 9.93 1.24 -5.54
C GLU A 86 11.40 1.65 -5.64
N GLY A 87 11.75 2.48 -6.63
CA GLY A 87 13.10 3.06 -6.74
C GLY A 87 14.04 2.38 -7.74
N LYS A 88 13.53 1.99 -8.91
CA LYS A 88 14.37 1.74 -10.11
C LYS A 88 14.31 2.95 -11.04
N LYS A 89 15.47 3.39 -11.56
CA LYS A 89 15.56 4.29 -12.72
C LYS A 89 16.26 3.51 -13.83
N GLY A 90 15.50 3.01 -14.81
CA GLY A 90 16.02 2.02 -15.76
C GLY A 90 16.47 0.74 -15.05
N ASN A 91 17.66 0.24 -15.35
CA ASN A 91 18.22 -0.99 -14.75
C ASN A 91 18.95 -0.75 -13.41
N LYS A 92 18.97 0.48 -12.88
CA LYS A 92 19.68 0.79 -11.63
C LYS A 92 18.71 0.88 -10.45
N ALA A 93 19.00 0.12 -9.38
CA ALA A 93 18.44 0.37 -8.07
C ALA A 93 18.92 1.74 -7.59
N THR A 94 18.03 2.51 -6.97
CA THR A 94 18.37 3.80 -6.37
C THR A 94 18.34 3.68 -4.86
N ASP A 95 19.18 4.44 -4.19
CA ASP A 95 19.37 4.51 -2.73
C ASP A 95 18.11 5.05 -1.99
N LYS A 96 17.04 5.34 -2.75
CA LYS A 96 15.74 5.88 -2.30
C LYS A 96 14.62 4.83 -2.39
N GLY A 97 14.97 3.55 -2.35
CA GLY A 97 14.00 2.46 -2.43
C GLY A 97 13.08 2.47 -1.23
N GLN A 98 11.77 2.35 -1.46
CA GLN A 98 10.79 2.15 -0.41
C GLN A 98 9.87 1.00 -0.78
N ILE A 99 9.15 0.46 0.19
CA ILE A 99 8.19 -0.61 -0.04
C ILE A 99 6.79 -0.04 0.18
N ASN A 100 6.05 0.03 -0.91
CA ASN A 100 4.61 0.29 -0.87
C ASN A 100 3.87 -1.04 -0.69
N ILE A 101 2.65 -0.96 -0.16
CA ILE A 101 1.77 -2.12 -0.03
C ILE A 101 0.54 -1.88 -0.89
N GLY A 102 0.40 -2.66 -1.95
CA GLY A 102 -0.82 -2.78 -2.73
C GLY A 102 -1.87 -3.57 -1.96
N LEU A 103 -3.03 -2.97 -1.74
CA LEU A 103 -4.17 -3.56 -1.03
C LEU A 103 -5.14 -4.27 -1.99
N GLY A 104 -5.09 -3.95 -3.28
CA GLY A 104 -5.97 -4.54 -4.28
C GLY A 104 -7.44 -4.25 -3.98
N THR A 105 -8.28 -5.26 -4.23
CA THR A 105 -9.74 -5.18 -4.14
C THR A 105 -10.35 -6.13 -3.11
N GLY A 106 -9.59 -7.12 -2.61
CA GLY A 106 -10.10 -8.15 -1.70
C GLY A 106 -9.40 -8.17 -0.34
N LYS A 107 -8.86 -9.33 0.04
CA LYS A 107 -8.46 -9.66 1.42
C LYS A 107 -7.51 -8.66 2.08
N ALA A 108 -6.52 -8.15 1.34
CA ALA A 108 -5.59 -7.15 1.88
C ALA A 108 -6.29 -5.82 2.21
N LEU A 109 -7.20 -5.37 1.33
CA LEU A 109 -8.02 -4.19 1.58
C LEU A 109 -8.98 -4.40 2.76
N GLU A 110 -9.58 -5.58 2.90
CA GLU A 110 -10.44 -5.93 4.04
C GLU A 110 -9.67 -5.87 5.37
N ILE A 111 -8.48 -6.47 5.40
CA ILE A 111 -7.58 -6.40 6.56
C ILE A 111 -7.27 -4.94 6.89
N PHE A 112 -6.87 -4.15 5.90
CA PHE A 112 -6.54 -2.75 6.13
C PHE A 112 -7.74 -1.96 6.68
N ASN A 113 -8.88 -2.03 6.01
CA ASN A 113 -10.10 -1.32 6.39
C ASN A 113 -10.61 -1.70 7.78
N LYS A 114 -10.55 -2.99 8.15
CA LYS A 114 -10.94 -3.46 9.50
C LYS A 114 -10.05 -2.89 10.60
N ASN A 115 -8.80 -2.54 10.28
CA ASN A 115 -7.81 -2.08 11.25
C ASN A 115 -7.57 -0.57 11.23
N ILE A 116 -8.32 0.23 10.45
CA ILE A 116 -8.22 1.70 10.51
C ILE A 116 -8.71 2.19 11.88
N ILE A 117 -7.84 2.87 12.62
CA ILE A 117 -8.18 3.56 13.88
C ILE A 117 -8.67 4.97 13.54
N LYS A 118 -7.83 5.72 12.83
CA LYS A 118 -8.12 7.08 12.39
C LYS A 118 -7.45 7.39 11.06
N PHE A 119 -7.98 8.38 10.37
CA PHE A 119 -7.37 8.95 9.18
C PHE A 119 -7.52 10.47 9.22
N LYS A 120 -6.63 11.17 8.53
CA LYS A 120 -6.71 12.62 8.33
C LYS A 120 -6.15 12.99 6.97
N GLU A 121 -6.75 13.98 6.34
CA GLU A 121 -6.10 14.70 5.25
C GLU A 121 -4.88 15.45 5.79
N VAL A 122 -3.79 15.45 5.02
CA VAL A 122 -2.56 16.17 5.36
C VAL A 122 -2.08 17.01 4.19
N PRO A 123 -1.38 18.14 4.44
CA PRO A 123 -0.81 18.97 3.38
C PRO A 123 0.21 18.17 2.57
N LYS A 124 0.29 18.43 1.26
CA LYS A 124 1.33 17.84 0.40
C LYS A 124 2.71 18.39 0.71
#